data_AF-A0AAI9DLF3-F1
#
_entry.id   AF-A0AAI9DLF3-F1
#
_cell.length_a   1.000
_cell.length_b   1.000
_cell.length_c   1.000
_cell.angle_alpha   90.00
_cell.angle_beta   90.00
_cell.angle_gamma   90.00
#
_symmetry.space_group_name_H-M   'P 1'
#
loop_
_entity.id
_entity.type
_entity.pdbx_description
1 polymer ?
#
loop_
_entity_poly.entity_id
_entity_poly.type
_entity_poly.pdbx_seq_one_letter_code
_entity_poly.pdbx_strand_id
1 'polypeptide(L)'
;MEKTATSTEPLVLKGVSKLFECFNDLYSSILSSFDEKDAMRPVSGRPGSFVLSFQAEKMQQIEPLLKELNALILARGNLVDFIERKKIDVQMLSALFESVIETSSSFELKSNVTDELVLVVRKTDAEYYNASLAKLSTQVVGGYQVPQANLIEKVFKIVELKWQDKHLNRISTGLDERHINYYIHAAKILGFIQNNGSVSALGQQLAESEPEKRLRMAARSFESSHCGWAWIMWSQVKNLSELDPITAEAFLLDKCHSLSAKTINRRASTLRQWCDALKPAYQEI
;
A
#
# COMPACT_ATOMS: atom_id res chain seq x y z
N MET A 1 -1.94 -7.88 51.10
CA MET A 1 -2.66 -8.20 49.85
C MET A 1 -2.38 -7.08 48.86
N GLU A 2 -1.35 -7.25 48.03
CA GLU A 2 -1.11 -6.37 46.90
C GLU A 2 -2.17 -6.61 45.83
N LYS A 3 -2.89 -5.56 45.44
CA LYS A 3 -3.66 -5.53 44.20
C LYS A 3 -2.73 -5.02 43.11
N THR A 4 -2.25 -5.92 42.26
CA THR A 4 -1.58 -5.57 41.01
C THR A 4 -2.61 -4.90 40.10
N ALA A 5 -2.54 -3.57 40.00
CA ALA A 5 -3.25 -2.81 38.98
C ALA A 5 -2.54 -3.04 37.64
N THR A 6 -3.06 -3.94 36.81
CA THR A 6 -2.77 -3.92 35.38
C THR A 6 -3.52 -2.73 34.77
N SER A 7 -2.87 -1.57 34.72
CA SER A 7 -3.36 -0.43 33.98
C SER A 7 -3.23 -0.73 32.48
N THR A 8 -4.26 -1.34 31.89
CA THR A 8 -4.45 -1.27 30.44
C THR A 8 -4.75 0.18 30.09
N GLU A 9 -3.82 0.83 29.40
CA GLU A 9 -4.06 2.16 28.83
C GLU A 9 -5.33 2.13 27.98
N PRO A 10 -6.17 3.18 28.02
CA PRO A 10 -7.39 3.22 27.25
C PRO A 10 -7.07 3.18 25.76
N LEU A 11 -7.73 2.26 25.05
CA LEU A 11 -7.59 2.08 23.61
C LEU A 11 -7.99 3.38 22.89
N VAL A 12 -7.01 4.05 22.29
CA VAL A 12 -7.19 5.36 21.65
C VAL A 12 -7.93 5.17 20.32
N LEU A 13 -9.00 5.94 20.07
CA LEU A 13 -9.80 5.90 18.84
C LEU A 13 -8.94 5.87 17.56
N LYS A 14 -7.86 6.65 17.56
CA LYS A 14 -6.88 6.70 16.46
C LYS A 14 -6.26 5.32 16.16
N GLY A 15 -6.00 4.50 17.17
CA GLY A 15 -5.47 3.15 17.01
C GLY A 15 -6.50 2.20 16.38
N VAL A 16 -7.76 2.28 16.79
CA VAL A 16 -8.86 1.49 16.19
C VAL A 16 -9.04 1.84 14.72
N SER A 17 -9.07 3.13 14.39
CA SER A 17 -9.19 3.59 13.01
C SER A 17 -8.05 3.08 12.14
N LYS A 18 -6.80 3.13 12.64
CA LYS A 18 -5.63 2.61 11.93
C LYS A 18 -5.74 1.11 11.65
N LEU A 19 -6.13 0.30 12.64
CA LEU A 19 -6.32 -1.15 12.46
C LEU A 19 -7.36 -1.46 11.39
N PHE A 20 -8.49 -0.76 11.42
CA PHE A 20 -9.53 -0.89 10.41
C PHE A 20 -9.03 -0.53 9.01
N GLU A 21 -8.33 0.60 8.88
CA GLU A 21 -7.75 1.04 7.60
C GLU A 21 -6.81 -0.03 7.05
N CYS A 22 -5.87 -0.53 7.87
CA CYS A 22 -4.95 -1.59 7.45
C CYS A 22 -5.69 -2.87 7.02
N PHE A 23 -6.74 -3.27 7.74
CA PHE A 23 -7.52 -4.44 7.34
C PHE A 23 -8.32 -4.18 6.04
N ASN A 24 -8.87 -2.99 5.85
CA ASN A 24 -9.55 -2.61 4.62
C ASN A 24 -8.61 -2.58 3.41
N ASP A 25 -7.36 -2.16 3.61
CA ASP A 25 -6.34 -2.19 2.57
C ASP A 25 -5.94 -3.62 2.21
N LEU A 26 -5.76 -4.50 3.21
CA LEU A 26 -5.55 -5.94 2.99
C LEU A 26 -6.72 -6.58 2.23
N TYR A 27 -7.95 -6.31 2.67
CA TYR A 27 -9.18 -6.76 2.01
C TYR A 27 -9.22 -6.35 0.53
N SER A 28 -9.01 -5.07 0.28
CA SER A 28 -9.03 -4.48 -1.07
C SER A 28 -7.91 -5.05 -1.96
N SER A 29 -6.75 -5.32 -1.38
CA SER A 29 -5.60 -5.90 -2.11
C SER A 29 -5.86 -7.36 -2.50
N ILE A 30 -6.46 -8.16 -1.60
CA ILE A 30 -6.89 -9.53 -1.92
C ILE A 30 -7.87 -9.53 -3.09
N LEU A 31 -8.92 -8.70 -3.04
CA LEU A 31 -9.88 -8.61 -4.15
C LEU A 31 -9.25 -8.14 -5.47
N SER A 32 -8.31 -7.20 -5.40
CA SER A 32 -7.61 -6.68 -6.58
C SER A 32 -6.80 -7.76 -7.31
N SER A 33 -6.32 -8.77 -6.59
CA SER A 33 -5.64 -9.93 -7.19
C SER A 33 -6.58 -10.77 -8.08
N PHE A 34 -7.89 -10.74 -7.79
CA PHE A 34 -8.95 -11.41 -8.54
C PHE A 34 -9.65 -10.50 -9.59
N ASP A 35 -9.12 -9.31 -9.87
CA ASP A 35 -9.75 -8.25 -10.69
C ASP A 35 -11.11 -7.77 -10.14
N GLU A 36 -11.31 -7.92 -8.83
CA GLU A 36 -12.53 -7.53 -8.14
C GLU A 36 -12.36 -6.26 -7.30
N LYS A 37 -13.47 -5.63 -6.95
CA LYS A 37 -13.50 -4.43 -6.10
C LYS A 37 -14.66 -4.48 -5.14
N ASP A 38 -14.39 -4.07 -3.91
CA ASP A 38 -15.35 -3.82 -2.85
C ASP A 38 -14.67 -2.94 -1.79
N ALA A 39 -15.43 -2.39 -0.85
CA ALA A 39 -14.89 -1.63 0.27
C ALA A 39 -15.76 -1.85 1.51
N MET A 40 -15.13 -1.99 2.68
CA MET A 40 -15.88 -2.14 3.92
C MET A 40 -16.50 -0.82 4.35
N ARG A 41 -17.79 -0.85 4.70
CA ARG A 41 -18.52 0.32 5.20
C ARG A 41 -18.98 0.08 6.64
N PRO A 42 -18.70 1.00 7.58
CA PRO A 42 -19.16 0.87 8.96
C PRO A 42 -20.69 0.96 9.02
N VAL A 43 -21.31 0.09 9.82
CA VAL A 43 -22.77 -0.01 9.99
C VAL A 43 -23.19 0.35 11.41
N SER A 44 -22.48 -0.14 12.43
CA SER A 44 -22.78 0.16 13.84
C SER A 44 -21.57 -0.11 14.74
N GLY A 45 -21.59 0.45 15.95
CA GLY A 45 -20.59 0.21 17.00
C GLY A 45 -21.23 -0.10 18.35
N ARG A 46 -20.61 -0.96 19.16
CA ARG A 46 -21.08 -1.30 20.52
C ARG A 46 -20.08 -0.82 21.60
N PRO A 47 -20.54 -0.29 22.75
CA PRO A 47 -19.65 0.09 23.86
C PRO A 47 -19.06 -1.12 24.60
N GLY A 48 -17.88 -0.95 25.20
CA GLY A 48 -17.26 -1.90 26.16
C GLY A 48 -16.11 -2.74 25.61
N SER A 49 -16.07 -2.90 24.29
CA SER A 49 -14.95 -3.33 23.45
C SER A 49 -15.22 -2.64 22.11
N PHE A 50 -14.23 -2.03 21.45
CA PHE A 50 -14.49 -1.31 20.19
C PHE A 50 -14.85 -2.29 19.07
N VAL A 51 -16.08 -2.80 19.09
CA VAL A 51 -16.66 -3.69 18.11
C VAL A 51 -17.38 -2.82 17.08
N LEU A 52 -16.90 -2.88 15.84
CA LEU A 52 -17.50 -2.23 14.69
C LEU A 52 -18.04 -3.31 13.75
N SER A 53 -19.31 -3.20 13.40
CA SER A 53 -19.92 -4.05 12.38
C SER A 53 -19.77 -3.39 11.02
N PHE A 54 -19.36 -4.15 10.02
CA PHE A 54 -19.16 -3.66 8.66
C PHE A 54 -20.01 -4.43 7.65
N GLN A 55 -20.34 -3.74 6.56
CA GLN A 55 -20.89 -4.35 5.36
C GLN A 55 -19.82 -4.35 4.28
N ALA A 56 -19.64 -5.52 3.66
CA ALA A 56 -18.84 -5.72 2.47
C ALA A 56 -19.57 -6.77 1.61
N GLU A 57 -19.81 -6.44 0.34
CA GLU A 57 -20.57 -7.28 -0.59
C GLU A 57 -19.85 -8.60 -0.90
N LYS A 58 -18.51 -8.60 -0.82
CA LYS A 58 -17.66 -9.70 -1.27
C LYS A 58 -16.91 -10.43 -0.15
N MET A 59 -17.17 -10.10 1.12
CA MET A 59 -16.47 -10.71 2.26
C MET A 59 -16.54 -12.24 2.25
N GLN A 60 -17.71 -12.81 1.99
CA GLN A 60 -17.92 -14.27 1.95
C GLN A 60 -17.02 -14.98 0.94
N GLN A 61 -16.58 -14.30 -0.13
CA GLN A 61 -15.72 -14.90 -1.14
C GLN A 61 -14.29 -15.10 -0.64
N ILE A 62 -13.83 -14.25 0.28
CA ILE A 62 -12.47 -14.30 0.82
C ILE A 62 -12.40 -14.93 2.22
N GLU A 63 -13.54 -15.09 2.91
CA GLU A 63 -13.61 -15.72 4.23
C GLU A 63 -12.86 -17.06 4.31
N PRO A 64 -12.94 -17.98 3.32
CA PRO A 64 -12.17 -19.23 3.36
C PRO A 64 -10.66 -18.99 3.42
N LEU A 65 -10.14 -18.04 2.64
CA LEU A 65 -8.72 -17.67 2.64
C LEU A 65 -8.31 -17.08 3.99
N LEU A 66 -9.14 -16.22 4.58
CA LEU A 66 -8.87 -15.64 5.90
C LEU A 66 -8.91 -16.69 7.02
N LYS A 67 -9.82 -17.68 6.93
CA LYS A 67 -9.86 -18.81 7.87
C LYS A 67 -8.63 -19.71 7.76
N GLU A 68 -8.15 -19.98 6.54
CA GLU A 68 -6.89 -20.70 6.33
C GLU A 68 -5.70 -19.92 6.94
N LEU A 69 -5.64 -18.61 6.70
CA LEU A 69 -4.63 -17.73 7.29
C LEU A 69 -4.68 -17.77 8.82
N ASN A 70 -5.87 -17.69 9.40
CA ASN A 70 -6.07 -17.76 10.85
C ASN A 70 -5.57 -19.07 11.44
N ALA A 71 -5.93 -20.21 10.84
CA ALA A 71 -5.47 -21.52 11.28
C ALA A 71 -3.93 -21.62 11.26
N LEU A 72 -3.30 -21.06 10.21
CA LEU A 72 -1.86 -21.03 10.09
C LEU A 72 -1.19 -20.14 11.14
N ILE A 73 -1.75 -18.96 11.42
CA ILE A 73 -1.26 -18.05 12.45
C ILE A 73 -1.31 -18.74 13.82
N LEU A 74 -2.45 -19.33 14.18
CA LEU A 74 -2.64 -20.03 15.46
C LEU A 74 -1.69 -21.23 15.63
N ALA A 75 -1.39 -21.93 14.53
CA ALA A 75 -0.44 -23.04 14.53
C ALA A 75 1.04 -22.61 14.44
N ARG A 76 1.33 -21.31 14.35
CA ARG A 76 2.67 -20.77 14.07
C ARG A 76 3.34 -21.40 12.85
N GLY A 77 2.54 -21.70 11.81
CA GLY A 77 2.98 -22.35 10.60
C GLY A 77 3.83 -21.48 9.68
N ASN A 78 4.19 -22.00 8.51
CA ASN A 78 4.99 -21.25 7.53
C ASN A 78 4.14 -20.21 6.79
N LEU A 79 4.13 -18.98 7.30
CA LEU A 79 3.36 -17.87 6.74
C LEU A 79 3.92 -17.38 5.39
N VAL A 80 5.24 -17.49 5.17
CA VAL A 80 5.88 -17.04 3.92
C VAL A 80 5.37 -17.85 2.74
N ASP A 81 5.43 -19.19 2.81
CA ASP A 81 4.91 -20.06 1.75
C ASP A 81 3.42 -19.83 1.51
N PHE A 82 2.64 -19.53 2.56
CA PHE A 82 1.22 -19.26 2.43
C PHE A 82 0.97 -17.97 1.65
N ILE A 83 1.68 -16.89 1.98
CA ILE A 83 1.59 -15.60 1.29
C ILE A 83 1.92 -15.77 -0.20
N GLU A 84 3.01 -16.45 -0.53
CA GLU A 84 3.43 -16.67 -1.92
C GLU A 84 2.40 -17.49 -2.71
N ARG A 85 1.95 -18.63 -2.15
CA ARG A 85 0.98 -19.51 -2.84
C ARG A 85 -0.39 -18.85 -3.03
N LYS A 86 -0.85 -18.10 -2.02
CA LYS A 86 -2.16 -17.43 -2.06
C LYS A 86 -2.07 -16.01 -2.64
N LYS A 87 -0.88 -15.56 -3.04
CA LYS A 87 -0.61 -14.24 -3.64
C LYS A 87 -1.10 -13.07 -2.78
N ILE A 88 -0.87 -13.18 -1.47
CA ILE A 88 -1.25 -12.14 -0.52
C ILE A 88 -0.24 -10.99 -0.60
N ASP A 89 -0.73 -9.76 -0.53
CA ASP A 89 0.11 -8.57 -0.44
C ASP A 89 0.81 -8.53 0.93
N VAL A 90 2.10 -8.84 0.95
CA VAL A 90 2.87 -8.87 2.19
C VAL A 90 2.91 -7.51 2.85
N GLN A 91 2.94 -6.41 2.09
CA GLN A 91 2.99 -5.06 2.67
C GLN A 91 1.69 -4.73 3.40
N MET A 92 0.53 -5.11 2.86
CA MET A 92 -0.75 -4.89 3.54
C MET A 92 -0.90 -5.77 4.77
N LEU A 93 -0.45 -7.02 4.71
CA LEU A 93 -0.46 -7.92 5.86
C LEU A 93 0.49 -7.45 6.97
N SER A 94 1.71 -7.03 6.60
CA SER A 94 2.68 -6.42 7.51
C SER A 94 2.10 -5.17 8.17
N ALA A 95 1.46 -4.27 7.41
CA ALA A 95 0.85 -3.07 7.96
C ALA A 95 -0.24 -3.39 9.00
N LEU A 96 -1.05 -4.44 8.77
CA LEU A 96 -2.01 -4.92 9.77
C LEU A 96 -1.29 -5.41 11.04
N PHE A 97 -0.24 -6.22 10.89
CA PHE A 97 0.51 -6.79 12.02
C PHE A 97 1.23 -5.69 12.81
N GLU A 98 1.91 -4.76 12.13
CA GLU A 98 2.55 -3.59 12.73
C GLU A 98 1.53 -2.72 13.48
N SER A 99 0.35 -2.49 12.89
CA SER A 99 -0.73 -1.76 13.54
C SER A 99 -1.20 -2.44 14.84
N VAL A 100 -1.33 -3.78 14.84
CA VAL A 100 -1.64 -4.56 16.05
C VAL A 100 -0.56 -4.40 17.12
N ILE A 101 0.71 -4.44 16.72
CA ILE A 101 1.87 -4.29 17.63
C ILE A 101 1.91 -2.89 18.24
N GLU A 102 1.87 -1.85 17.40
CA GLU A 102 1.98 -0.45 17.80
C GLU A 102 0.84 -0.01 18.71
N THR A 103 -0.37 -0.45 18.41
CA THR A 103 -1.57 -0.13 19.21
C THR A 103 -1.75 -1.07 20.41
N SER A 104 -0.85 -2.05 20.57
CA SER A 104 -0.94 -3.12 21.58
C SER A 104 -2.34 -3.73 21.70
N SER A 105 -3.00 -3.90 20.57
CA SER A 105 -4.39 -4.38 20.48
C SER A 105 -4.44 -5.84 20.04
N SER A 106 -5.65 -6.41 20.00
CA SER A 106 -5.95 -7.68 19.32
C SER A 106 -6.97 -7.38 18.23
N PHE A 107 -6.74 -7.90 17.02
CA PHE A 107 -7.68 -7.79 15.93
C PHE A 107 -8.49 -9.08 15.80
N GLU A 108 -9.81 -8.97 15.80
CA GLU A 108 -10.73 -10.10 15.63
C GLU A 108 -11.77 -9.79 14.55
N LEU A 109 -11.91 -10.69 13.59
CA LEU A 109 -12.93 -10.66 12.56
C LEU A 109 -13.88 -11.83 12.79
N LYS A 110 -15.18 -11.53 12.93
CA LYS A 110 -16.25 -12.52 13.12
C LYS A 110 -17.27 -12.39 11.99
N SER A 111 -17.75 -13.51 11.46
CA SER A 111 -18.82 -13.50 10.46
C SER A 111 -20.16 -13.27 11.16
N ASN A 112 -20.92 -12.27 10.71
CA ASN A 112 -22.28 -12.02 11.20
C ASN A 112 -23.30 -13.04 10.65
N VAL A 113 -22.92 -13.85 9.66
CA VAL A 113 -23.80 -14.86 9.04
C VAL A 113 -23.69 -16.20 9.76
N THR A 114 -22.46 -16.65 10.03
CA THR A 114 -22.21 -17.95 10.66
C THR A 114 -21.92 -17.87 12.16
N ASP A 115 -21.71 -16.66 12.68
CA ASP A 115 -21.21 -16.40 14.05
C ASP A 115 -19.82 -17.02 14.32
N GLU A 116 -19.09 -17.41 13.28
CA GLU A 116 -17.76 -18.00 13.41
C GLU A 116 -16.66 -16.93 13.42
N LEU A 117 -15.59 -17.24 14.13
CA LEU A 117 -14.36 -16.46 14.11
C LEU A 117 -13.60 -16.73 12.79
N VAL A 118 -13.40 -15.68 12.01
CA VAL A 118 -12.78 -15.74 10.68
C VAL A 118 -11.27 -15.52 10.77
N LEU A 119 -10.84 -14.50 11.50
CA LEU A 119 -9.43 -14.15 11.66
C LEU A 119 -9.17 -13.53 13.04
N VAL A 120 -8.09 -13.96 13.68
CA VAL A 120 -7.54 -13.34 14.89
C VAL A 120 -6.08 -13.04 14.68
N VAL A 121 -5.68 -11.82 15.00
CA VAL A 121 -4.27 -11.40 15.06
C VAL A 121 -4.00 -10.80 16.43
N ARG A 122 -3.34 -11.57 17.28
CA ARG A 122 -2.85 -11.10 18.58
C ARG A 122 -1.47 -10.48 18.41
N LYS A 123 -1.13 -9.54 19.30
CA LYS A 123 0.21 -8.94 19.34
C LYS A 123 1.34 -9.98 19.33
N THR A 124 1.24 -11.02 20.16
CA THR A 124 2.27 -12.07 20.25
C THR A 124 2.46 -12.84 18.94
N ASP A 125 1.40 -13.01 18.16
CA ASP A 125 1.46 -13.71 16.87
C ASP A 125 2.02 -12.78 15.79
N ALA A 126 1.62 -11.50 15.82
CA ALA A 126 2.19 -10.49 14.94
C ALA A 126 3.70 -10.31 15.14
N GLU A 127 4.15 -10.23 16.40
CA GLU A 127 5.57 -10.13 16.77
C GLU A 127 6.37 -11.36 16.30
N TYR A 128 5.78 -12.56 16.41
CA TYR A 128 6.40 -13.80 15.95
C TYR A 128 6.75 -13.76 14.46
N TYR A 129 5.86 -13.22 13.63
CA TYR A 129 6.06 -13.18 12.17
C TYR A 129 6.78 -11.94 11.66
N ASN A 130 6.93 -10.89 12.48
CA ASN A 130 7.44 -9.58 12.05
C ASN A 130 8.75 -9.66 11.25
N ALA A 131 9.75 -10.40 11.75
CA ALA A 131 11.04 -10.55 11.07
C ALA A 131 10.92 -11.25 9.71
N SER A 132 10.08 -12.29 9.60
CA SER A 132 9.86 -13.01 8.35
C SER A 132 9.12 -12.17 7.31
N LEU A 133 8.12 -11.40 7.75
CA LEU A 133 7.37 -10.49 6.90
C LEU A 133 8.22 -9.30 6.43
N ALA A 134 9.04 -8.74 7.31
CA ALA A 134 9.99 -7.69 6.96
C ALA A 134 11.03 -8.18 5.95
N LYS A 135 11.51 -9.43 6.08
CA LYS A 135 12.39 -10.03 5.07
C LYS A 135 11.68 -10.19 3.73
N LEU A 136 10.48 -10.77 3.72
CA LEU A 136 9.73 -11.01 2.50
C LEU A 136 9.33 -9.69 1.80
N SER A 137 8.97 -8.65 2.55
CA SER A 137 8.58 -7.35 1.98
C SER A 137 9.70 -6.65 1.21
N THR A 138 10.96 -6.94 1.50
CA THR A 138 12.12 -6.44 0.72
C THR A 138 12.27 -7.15 -0.63
N GLN A 139 11.62 -8.31 -0.82
CA GLN A 139 11.79 -9.16 -1.99
C GLN A 139 10.66 -9.01 -3.02
N VAL A 140 9.57 -8.34 -2.66
CA VAL A 140 8.37 -8.18 -3.48
C VAL A 140 7.89 -6.73 -3.50
N VAL A 141 6.99 -6.42 -4.42
CA VAL A 141 6.37 -5.10 -4.58
C VAL A 141 4.85 -5.22 -4.45
N GLY A 142 4.29 -4.52 -3.47
CA GLY A 142 2.85 -4.42 -3.29
C GLY A 142 2.22 -3.58 -4.40
N GLY A 143 0.99 -3.91 -4.79
CA GLY A 143 0.30 -3.27 -5.91
C GLY A 143 0.06 -1.77 -5.70
N TYR A 144 -0.06 -1.34 -4.44
CA TYR A 144 -0.13 0.07 -4.07
C TYR A 144 1.21 0.81 -4.25
N GLN A 145 2.35 0.12 -4.33
CA GLN A 145 3.66 0.77 -4.56
C GLN A 145 3.91 1.03 -6.04
N VAL A 146 3.12 0.40 -6.93
CA VAL A 146 3.23 0.56 -8.37
C VAL A 146 2.35 1.76 -8.79
N PRO A 147 2.87 2.76 -9.52
CA PRO A 147 2.09 3.92 -9.97
C PRO A 147 1.01 3.56 -11.00
N GLN A 148 -0.09 4.32 -11.05
CA GLN A 148 -1.17 4.15 -12.05
C GLN A 148 -1.23 5.28 -13.07
N ALA A 149 -0.68 6.42 -12.67
CA ALA A 149 -0.71 7.66 -13.39
C ALA A 149 0.51 7.70 -14.32
N ASN A 150 0.29 7.65 -15.63
CA ASN A 150 1.33 7.43 -16.63
C ASN A 150 2.12 8.69 -17.01
N LEU A 151 1.56 9.89 -16.85
CA LEU A 151 2.20 11.14 -17.28
C LEU A 151 2.89 11.85 -16.11
N ILE A 152 4.22 11.82 -16.07
CA ILE A 152 4.96 12.39 -14.93
C ILE A 152 4.71 13.89 -14.75
N GLU A 153 4.48 14.63 -15.84
CA GLU A 153 4.21 16.07 -15.83
C GLU A 153 2.89 16.40 -15.13
N LYS A 154 1.91 15.49 -15.22
CA LYS A 154 0.63 15.63 -14.50
C LYS A 154 0.82 15.40 -13.00
N VAL A 155 1.79 14.57 -12.59
CA VAL A 155 2.20 14.47 -11.18
C VAL A 155 2.74 15.81 -10.70
N PHE A 156 3.63 16.44 -11.47
CA PHE A 156 4.17 17.76 -11.13
C PHE A 156 3.06 18.81 -11.01
N LYS A 157 2.08 18.77 -11.91
CA LYS A 157 0.94 19.69 -11.87
C LYS A 157 0.11 19.53 -10.59
N ILE A 158 -0.14 18.30 -10.15
CA ILE A 158 -0.85 18.06 -8.88
C ILE A 158 -0.06 18.63 -7.71
N VAL A 159 1.25 18.39 -7.65
CA VAL A 159 2.11 18.91 -6.57
C VAL A 159 2.11 20.44 -6.55
N GLU A 160 2.25 21.08 -7.72
CA GLU A 160 2.20 22.54 -7.86
C GLU A 160 0.86 23.12 -7.37
N LEU A 161 -0.27 22.54 -7.80
CA LEU A 161 -1.59 23.00 -7.39
C LEU A 161 -1.81 22.86 -5.88
N LYS A 162 -1.35 21.75 -5.27
CA LYS A 162 -1.40 21.59 -3.82
C LYS A 162 -0.52 22.58 -3.08
N TRP A 163 0.66 22.89 -3.62
CA TRP A 163 1.56 23.89 -3.03
C TRP A 163 0.94 25.29 -3.05
N GLN A 164 0.21 25.62 -4.11
CA GLN A 164 -0.54 26.88 -4.25
C GLN A 164 -1.88 26.90 -3.50
N ASP A 165 -2.15 25.90 -2.65
CA ASP A 165 -3.42 25.71 -1.93
C ASP A 165 -4.66 25.74 -2.84
N LYS A 166 -4.52 25.27 -4.09
CA LYS A 166 -5.62 25.21 -5.06
C LYS A 166 -6.37 23.90 -4.93
N HIS A 167 -7.70 24.00 -4.96
CA HIS A 167 -8.56 22.83 -4.95
C HIS A 167 -8.36 21.98 -6.22
N LEU A 168 -8.17 20.68 -6.03
CA LEU A 168 -7.95 19.73 -7.12
C LEU A 168 -9.30 19.26 -7.65
N ASN A 169 -9.64 19.69 -8.87
CA ASN A 169 -10.88 19.31 -9.54
C ASN A 169 -10.68 19.30 -11.05
N ARG A 170 -11.74 18.96 -11.80
CA ARG A 170 -11.70 18.89 -13.26
C ARG A 170 -11.28 20.19 -13.92
N ILE A 171 -11.62 21.35 -13.34
CA ILE A 171 -11.30 22.67 -13.88
C ILE A 171 -9.80 22.96 -13.68
N SER A 172 -9.25 22.73 -12.49
CA SER A 172 -7.86 23.05 -12.18
C SER A 172 -6.85 22.05 -12.76
N THR A 173 -7.23 20.78 -12.87
CA THR A 173 -6.32 19.68 -13.27
C THR A 173 -6.56 19.18 -14.69
N GLY A 174 -7.77 19.37 -15.24
CA GLY A 174 -8.22 18.71 -16.47
C GLY A 174 -8.51 17.21 -16.31
N LEU A 175 -8.57 16.70 -15.08
CA LEU A 175 -8.72 15.27 -14.77
C LEU A 175 -10.05 15.03 -14.04
N ASP A 176 -10.64 13.85 -14.23
CA ASP A 176 -11.72 13.39 -13.35
C ASP A 176 -11.18 13.04 -11.94
N GLU A 177 -12.07 12.95 -10.97
CA GLU A 177 -11.74 12.70 -9.56
C GLU A 177 -10.92 11.42 -9.36
N ARG A 178 -11.23 10.36 -10.12
CA ARG A 178 -10.51 9.09 -10.05
C ARG A 178 -9.06 9.25 -10.50
N HIS A 179 -8.83 9.94 -11.61
CA HIS A 179 -7.48 10.23 -12.09
C HIS A 179 -6.75 11.19 -11.16
N ILE A 180 -7.42 12.19 -10.59
CA ILE A 180 -6.83 13.08 -9.56
C ILE A 180 -6.25 12.22 -8.42
N ASN A 181 -7.02 11.26 -7.91
CA ASN A 181 -6.55 10.35 -6.86
C ASN A 181 -5.34 9.51 -7.30
N TYR A 182 -5.29 9.04 -8.55
CA TYR A 182 -4.14 8.34 -9.09
C TYR A 182 -2.88 9.20 -9.16
N TYR A 183 -3.01 10.47 -9.53
CA TYR A 183 -1.87 11.38 -9.59
C TYR A 183 -1.42 11.86 -8.20
N ILE A 184 -2.34 12.04 -7.24
CA ILE A 184 -1.98 12.26 -5.83
C ILE A 184 -1.20 11.06 -5.29
N HIS A 185 -1.66 9.85 -5.57
CA HIS A 185 -0.99 8.64 -5.14
C HIS A 185 0.40 8.48 -5.79
N ALA A 186 0.54 8.75 -7.08
CA ALA A 186 1.85 8.79 -7.74
C ALA A 186 2.80 9.82 -7.11
N ALA A 187 2.31 11.00 -6.74
CA ALA A 187 3.11 12.00 -6.02
C ALA A 187 3.53 11.53 -4.62
N LYS A 188 2.73 10.69 -3.95
CA LYS A 188 3.12 10.03 -2.70
C LYS A 188 4.22 8.99 -2.90
N ILE A 189 4.13 8.16 -3.95
CA ILE A 189 5.17 7.18 -4.31
C ILE A 189 6.52 7.88 -4.52
N LEU A 190 6.52 9.05 -5.17
CA LEU A 190 7.72 9.87 -5.41
C LEU A 190 8.13 10.72 -4.19
N GLY A 191 7.44 10.63 -3.06
CA GLY A 191 7.77 11.41 -1.86
C GLY A 191 7.51 12.92 -1.95
N PHE A 192 6.82 13.40 -2.99
CA PHE A 192 6.45 14.82 -3.15
C PHE A 192 5.24 15.21 -2.29
N ILE A 193 4.38 14.25 -1.97
CA ILE A 193 3.24 14.42 -1.07
C ILE A 193 3.38 13.41 0.07
N GLN A 194 3.14 13.85 1.30
CA GLN A 194 3.15 12.99 2.48
C GLN A 194 1.86 12.15 2.58
N ASN A 195 1.87 11.12 3.42
CA ASN A 195 0.68 10.27 3.63
C ASN A 195 -0.53 11.04 4.14
N ASN A 196 -0.32 12.05 5.00
CA ASN A 196 -1.35 12.98 5.47
C ASN A 196 -1.88 13.95 4.40
N GLY A 197 -1.34 13.90 3.18
CA GLY A 197 -1.76 14.72 2.04
C GLY A 197 -1.06 16.08 1.93
N SER A 198 -0.22 16.48 2.88
CA SER A 198 0.57 17.72 2.78
C SER A 198 1.71 17.58 1.75
N VAL A 199 2.15 18.71 1.17
CA VAL A 199 3.31 18.73 0.26
C VAL A 199 4.60 18.62 1.08
N SER A 200 5.50 17.71 0.71
CA SER A 200 6.79 17.54 1.39
C SER A 200 7.77 18.65 1.03
N ALA A 201 8.89 18.79 1.76
CA ALA A 201 9.95 19.72 1.39
C ALA A 201 10.48 19.48 -0.03
N LEU A 202 10.60 18.21 -0.43
CA LEU A 202 10.97 17.83 -1.80
C LEU A 202 9.89 18.24 -2.81
N GLY A 203 8.61 18.10 -2.46
CA GLY A 203 7.49 18.55 -3.28
C GLY A 203 7.45 20.08 -3.45
N GLN A 204 7.79 20.85 -2.42
CA GLN A 204 7.89 22.32 -2.49
C GLN A 204 8.99 22.73 -3.46
N GLN A 205 10.19 22.16 -3.29
CA GLN A 205 11.30 22.37 -4.21
C GLN A 205 10.93 22.02 -5.65
N LEU A 206 10.17 20.94 -5.86
CA LEU A 206 9.71 20.54 -7.19
C LEU A 206 8.73 21.57 -7.77
N ALA A 207 7.76 22.03 -6.98
CA ALA A 207 6.78 23.03 -7.41
C ALA A 207 7.46 24.35 -7.85
N GLU A 208 8.54 24.74 -7.18
CA GLU A 208 9.28 25.99 -7.43
C GLU A 208 10.40 25.84 -8.47
N SER A 209 10.67 24.63 -8.95
CA SER A 209 11.76 24.36 -9.89
C SER A 209 11.32 24.47 -11.35
N GLU A 210 12.28 24.79 -12.22
CA GLU A 210 12.13 24.74 -13.67
C GLU A 210 11.91 23.30 -14.18
N PRO A 211 11.26 23.11 -15.36
CA PRO A 211 10.87 21.79 -15.87
C PRO A 211 11.97 20.72 -15.88
N GLU A 212 13.18 21.05 -16.35
CA GLU A 212 14.29 20.11 -16.38
C GLU A 212 14.70 19.63 -14.99
N LYS A 213 14.73 20.54 -14.02
CA LYS A 213 15.08 20.21 -12.63
C LYS A 213 13.99 19.34 -11.99
N ARG A 214 12.71 19.55 -12.32
CA ARG A 214 11.61 18.68 -11.88
C ARG A 214 11.80 17.23 -12.36
N LEU A 215 12.19 17.05 -13.62
CA LEU A 215 12.49 15.73 -14.17
C LEU A 215 13.66 15.06 -13.46
N ARG A 216 14.76 15.79 -13.19
CA ARG A 216 15.90 15.25 -12.41
C ARG A 216 15.50 14.81 -11.01
N MET A 217 14.70 15.63 -10.32
CA MET A 217 14.18 15.30 -8.99
C MET A 217 13.30 14.06 -9.02
N ALA A 218 12.43 13.94 -10.02
CA ALA A 218 11.55 12.79 -10.20
C ALA A 218 12.29 11.52 -10.57
N ALA A 219 13.34 11.60 -11.40
CA ALA A 219 14.20 10.47 -11.73
C ALA A 219 14.84 9.88 -10.46
N ARG A 220 15.43 10.73 -9.61
CA ARG A 220 16.00 10.32 -8.32
C ARG A 220 14.94 9.77 -7.35
N SER A 221 13.80 10.44 -7.28
CA SER A 221 12.70 10.01 -6.41
C SER A 221 12.16 8.65 -6.82
N PHE A 222 12.01 8.41 -8.13
CA PHE A 222 11.59 7.12 -8.65
C PHE A 222 12.61 6.02 -8.37
N GLU A 223 13.90 6.26 -8.64
CA GLU A 223 14.99 5.33 -8.31
C GLU A 223 14.99 4.93 -6.83
N SER A 224 14.76 5.90 -5.94
CA SER A 224 14.71 5.67 -4.49
C SER A 224 13.37 5.09 -3.99
N SER A 225 12.32 5.08 -4.82
CA SER A 225 11.02 4.53 -4.45
C SER A 225 11.11 3.00 -4.36
N HIS A 226 10.27 2.38 -3.53
CA HIS A 226 10.28 0.91 -3.37
C HIS A 226 10.15 0.17 -4.71
N CYS A 227 9.23 0.62 -5.57
CA CYS A 227 9.01 0.02 -6.88
C CYS A 227 10.20 0.22 -7.83
N GLY A 228 10.76 1.45 -7.90
CA GLY A 228 11.90 1.73 -8.77
C GLY A 228 13.17 1.00 -8.32
N TRP A 229 13.47 1.03 -7.02
CA TRP A 229 14.60 0.30 -6.44
C TRP A 229 14.47 -1.21 -6.67
N ALA A 230 13.30 -1.79 -6.41
CA ALA A 230 13.07 -3.21 -6.63
C ALA A 230 13.23 -3.60 -8.10
N TRP A 231 12.83 -2.74 -9.05
CA TRP A 231 13.02 -2.98 -10.47
C TRP A 231 14.50 -2.95 -10.85
N ILE A 232 15.27 -1.96 -10.38
CA ILE A 232 16.72 -1.85 -10.60
C ILE A 232 17.44 -3.11 -10.09
N MET A 233 17.14 -3.52 -8.86
CA MET A 233 17.75 -4.71 -8.25
C MET A 233 17.37 -6.00 -8.98
N TRP A 234 16.11 -6.15 -9.39
CA TRP A 234 15.64 -7.30 -10.14
C TRP A 234 16.28 -7.39 -11.53
N SER A 235 16.41 -6.25 -12.20
CA SER A 235 17.07 -6.13 -13.51
C SER A 235 18.60 -6.25 -13.42
N GLN A 236 19.17 -6.28 -12.21
CA GLN A 236 20.61 -6.34 -11.96
C GLN A 236 21.40 -5.21 -12.64
N VAL A 237 20.78 -4.02 -12.73
CA VAL A 237 21.42 -2.81 -13.26
C VAL A 237 21.79 -1.88 -12.11
N LYS A 238 22.66 -0.90 -12.36
CA LYS A 238 23.16 -0.02 -11.28
C LYS A 238 22.16 1.06 -10.88
N ASN A 239 21.45 1.62 -11.85
CA ASN A 239 20.62 2.80 -11.66
C ASN A 239 19.53 2.92 -12.75
N LEU A 240 18.69 3.94 -12.65
CA LEU A 240 17.58 4.18 -13.58
C LEU A 240 18.04 4.34 -15.04
N SER A 241 19.24 4.87 -15.28
CA SER A 241 19.74 5.09 -16.66
C SER A 241 20.02 3.79 -17.41
N GLU A 242 20.24 2.69 -16.69
CA GLU A 242 20.53 1.38 -17.27
C GLU A 242 19.26 0.51 -17.40
N LEU A 243 18.14 0.89 -16.80
CA LEU A 243 16.89 0.15 -16.92
C LEU A 243 16.41 0.07 -18.37
N ASP A 244 15.99 -1.14 -18.78
CA ASP A 244 15.25 -1.37 -20.01
C ASP A 244 13.74 -1.31 -19.71
N PRO A 245 13.01 -0.29 -20.20
CA PRO A 245 11.58 -0.14 -20.00
C PRO A 245 10.77 -1.40 -20.38
N ILE A 246 11.19 -2.13 -21.41
CA ILE A 246 10.47 -3.31 -21.92
C ILE A 246 10.31 -4.38 -20.83
N THR A 247 11.26 -4.44 -19.90
CA THR A 247 11.26 -5.42 -18.80
C THR A 247 10.22 -5.18 -17.70
N ALA A 248 9.53 -4.02 -17.71
CA ALA A 248 8.59 -3.63 -16.64
C ALA A 248 7.49 -4.66 -16.36
N GLU A 249 6.99 -5.34 -17.41
CA GLU A 249 5.93 -6.33 -17.26
C GLU A 249 6.45 -7.63 -16.63
N ALA A 250 7.60 -8.12 -17.09
CA ALA A 250 8.25 -9.30 -16.52
C ALA A 250 8.63 -9.08 -15.05
N PHE A 251 9.15 -7.90 -14.73
CA PHE A 251 9.42 -7.48 -13.35
C PHE A 251 8.16 -7.55 -12.48
N LEU A 252 7.04 -6.94 -12.92
CA LEU A 252 5.81 -6.94 -12.13
C LEU A 252 5.17 -8.33 -12.03
N LEU A 253 5.28 -9.17 -13.06
CA LEU A 253 4.81 -10.57 -12.99
C LEU A 253 5.59 -11.38 -11.95
N ASP A 254 6.90 -11.16 -11.83
CA ASP A 254 7.75 -11.84 -10.85
C ASP A 254 7.55 -11.29 -9.42
N LYS A 255 7.50 -9.96 -9.29
CA LYS A 255 7.59 -9.27 -7.99
C LYS A 255 6.27 -8.75 -7.42
N CYS A 256 5.21 -8.63 -8.21
CA CYS A 256 3.95 -8.05 -7.75
C CYS A 256 2.82 -9.08 -7.77
N HIS A 257 2.62 -9.76 -6.64
CA HIS A 257 1.62 -10.84 -6.54
C HIS A 257 0.20 -10.33 -6.27
N SER A 258 0.07 -9.10 -5.79
CA SER A 258 -1.21 -8.53 -5.35
C SER A 258 -2.03 -7.87 -6.46
N LEU A 259 -1.60 -7.97 -7.71
CA LEU A 259 -2.29 -7.39 -8.87
C LEU A 259 -2.71 -8.48 -9.86
N SER A 260 -3.91 -8.34 -10.43
CA SER A 260 -4.34 -9.17 -11.56
C SER A 260 -3.42 -8.97 -12.78
N ALA A 261 -3.26 -9.99 -13.64
CA ALA A 261 -2.42 -9.89 -14.84
C ALA A 261 -2.81 -8.70 -15.75
N LYS A 262 -4.11 -8.47 -15.91
CA LYS A 262 -4.64 -7.30 -16.62
C LYS A 262 -4.20 -5.97 -16.00
N THR A 263 -4.19 -5.89 -14.67
CA THR A 263 -3.71 -4.70 -13.96
C THR A 263 -2.20 -4.57 -14.07
N ILE A 264 -1.44 -5.66 -13.98
CA ILE A 264 0.00 -5.70 -14.23
C ILE A 264 0.33 -5.09 -15.58
N ASN A 265 -0.34 -5.51 -16.67
CA ASN A 265 -0.05 -4.99 -18.02
C ASN A 265 -0.27 -3.47 -18.12
N ARG A 266 -1.36 -2.96 -17.51
CA ARG A 266 -1.63 -1.51 -17.44
C ARG A 266 -0.57 -0.76 -16.64
N ARG A 267 -0.13 -1.34 -15.51
CA ARG A 267 0.87 -0.74 -14.61
C ARG A 267 2.29 -0.81 -15.20
N ALA A 268 2.63 -1.87 -15.90
CA ALA A 268 3.87 -2.00 -16.66
C ALA A 268 3.96 -0.91 -17.75
N SER A 269 2.86 -0.61 -18.45
CA SER A 269 2.80 0.52 -19.38
C SER A 269 3.04 1.87 -18.71
N THR A 270 2.60 2.03 -17.46
CA THR A 270 2.87 3.23 -16.66
C THR A 270 4.36 3.32 -16.29
N LEU A 271 4.95 2.22 -15.82
CA LEU A 271 6.39 2.17 -15.50
C LEU A 271 7.28 2.43 -16.72
N ARG A 272 6.90 1.89 -17.89
CA ARG A 272 7.58 2.18 -19.16
C ARG A 272 7.62 3.67 -19.46
N GLN A 273 6.46 4.31 -19.45
CA GLN A 273 6.35 5.75 -19.72
C GLN A 273 7.13 6.60 -18.72
N TRP A 274 7.13 6.21 -17.44
CA TRP A 274 7.96 6.88 -16.43
C TRP A 274 9.44 6.70 -16.70
N CYS A 275 9.88 5.48 -16.99
CA CYS A 275 11.28 5.20 -17.30
C CYS A 275 11.73 6.01 -18.52
N ASP A 276 10.95 6.01 -19.61
CA ASP A 276 11.24 6.76 -20.84
C ASP A 276 11.32 8.27 -20.60
N ALA A 277 10.42 8.83 -19.78
CA ALA A 277 10.39 10.25 -19.47
C ALA A 277 11.53 10.69 -18.52
N LEU A 278 11.91 9.84 -17.57
CA LEU A 278 12.84 10.18 -16.49
C LEU A 278 14.30 9.87 -16.84
N LYS A 279 14.54 8.80 -17.61
CA LYS A 279 15.88 8.33 -17.99
C LYS A 279 16.74 9.40 -18.67
N PRO A 280 16.23 10.23 -19.61
CA PRO A 280 17.03 11.29 -20.24
C PRO A 280 17.49 12.38 -19.27
N ALA A 281 16.78 12.57 -18.16
CA ALA A 281 17.11 13.56 -17.15
C ALA A 281 17.95 12.98 -16.00
N TYR A 282 18.22 11.67 -15.98
CA TYR A 282 18.99 11.07 -14.90
C TYR A 282 20.44 11.57 -14.89
N GLN A 283 20.96 11.90 -13.72
CA GLN A 283 22.34 12.33 -13.50
C GLN A 283 22.89 11.60 -12.27
N GLU A 284 23.88 10.74 -12.50
CA GLU A 284 24.68 10.09 -11.45
C GLU A 284 25.47 11.19 -10.69
N ILE A 285 25.55 11.08 -9.36
CA ILE A 285 26.23 12.05 -8.49
C ILE A 285 27.69 11.65 -8.31
#